data_AF-A0AAU6PFB6-F1
#
_entry.id   AF-A0AAU6PFB6-F1
#
_cell.length_a   1.000
_cell.length_b   1.000
_cell.length_c   1.000
_cell.angle_alpha   90.00
_cell.angle_beta   90.00
_cell.angle_gamma   90.00
#
_symmetry.space_group_name_H-M   'P 1'
#
loop_
_entity.id
_entity.type
_entity.pdbx_description
1 polymer ?
#
loop_
_entity_poly.entity_id
_entity_poly.type
_entity_poly.pdbx_seq_one_letter_code
_entity_poly.pdbx_strand_id
1 'polypeptide(L)' 'MLLASIFLMVIAAGMYKFNYLANLEGYDVDGNKIGIHSTWDMDEDGINDCENDGSCDHTIDYSKPRYGILK' A
#
# COMPACT_ATOMS: atom_id res chain seq x y z
N MET A 1 5.63 -15.41 -34.19
CA MET A 1 4.38 -15.52 -33.40
C MET A 1 4.64 -15.88 -31.94
N LEU A 2 5.42 -16.93 -31.64
CA LEU A 2 5.76 -17.33 -30.25
C LEU A 2 6.43 -16.23 -29.40
N LEU A 3 7.42 -15.52 -29.95
CA LEU A 3 8.08 -14.41 -29.25
C LEU A 3 7.13 -13.24 -28.96
N ALA A 4 6.23 -12.94 -29.90
CA ALA A 4 5.21 -11.90 -29.72
C ALA A 4 4.21 -12.30 -28.63
N SER A 5 3.79 -13.57 -28.57
CA SER A 5 2.90 -14.05 -27.50
C SER A 5 3.58 -14.03 -26.12
N ILE A 6 4.87 -14.37 -26.03
CA ILE A 6 5.63 -14.27 -24.78
C ILE A 6 5.71 -12.82 -24.31
N PHE A 7 6.02 -11.90 -25.23
CA PHE A 7 6.07 -10.48 -24.92
C PHE A 7 4.72 -9.93 -24.41
N LEU A 8 3.61 -10.30 -25.06
CA LEU A 8 2.27 -9.93 -24.61
C LEU A 8 1.94 -10.51 -23.23
N MET A 9 2.35 -11.76 -22.94
CA MET A 9 2.15 -12.34 -21.61
C MET A 9 2.92 -11.59 -20.52
N VAL A 10 4.15 -11.14 -20.78
CA VAL A 10 4.92 -10.34 -19.81
C VAL A 10 4.24 -9.00 -19.53
N ILE A 11 3.76 -8.31 -20.57
CA ILE A 11 3.03 -7.04 -20.41
C ILE A 11 1.75 -7.26 -19.60
N ALA A 12 0.94 -8.28 -19.97
CA ALA A 12 -0.29 -8.58 -19.28
C ALA A 12 -0.07 -8.93 -17.80
N ALA A 13 0.97 -9.73 -17.50
CA ALA A 13 1.33 -10.08 -16.12
C ALA A 13 1.78 -8.85 -15.32
N GLY A 14 2.59 -7.97 -15.93
CA GLY A 14 3.01 -6.71 -15.29
C GLY A 14 1.82 -5.82 -14.98
N MET A 15 0.97 -5.54 -15.96
CA MET A 15 -0.24 -4.74 -15.78
C MET A 15 -1.18 -5.34 -14.74
N TYR A 16 -1.37 -6.65 -14.73
CA TYR A 16 -2.19 -7.35 -13.74
C TYR A 16 -1.64 -7.16 -12.32
N LYS A 17 -0.33 -7.32 -12.11
CA LYS A 17 0.31 -7.12 -10.81
C LYS A 17 0.17 -5.68 -10.33
N PHE A 18 0.44 -4.70 -11.18
CA PHE A 18 0.30 -3.29 -10.82
C PHE A 18 -1.14 -2.94 -10.45
N ASN A 19 -2.12 -3.37 -11.26
CA ASN A 19 -3.53 -3.12 -10.98
C ASN A 19 -4.03 -3.82 -9.71
N TYR A 20 -3.50 -5.01 -9.41
CA TYR A 20 -3.81 -5.72 -8.17
C TYR A 20 -3.30 -4.95 -6.94
N LEU A 21 -2.03 -4.50 -6.96
CA LEU A 21 -1.43 -3.78 -5.84
C LEU A 21 -2.05 -2.39 -5.64
N ALA A 22 -2.33 -1.65 -6.72
CA ALA A 22 -2.97 -0.34 -6.63
C ALA A 22 -4.41 -0.38 -6.08
N ASN A 23 -5.04 -1.57 -6.01
CA ASN A 23 -6.38 -1.77 -5.45
C ASN A 23 -6.35 -2.52 -4.11
N LEU A 24 -5.16 -2.72 -3.53
CA LEU A 24 -4.98 -3.38 -2.25
C LEU A 24 -4.78 -2.33 -1.15
N GLU A 25 -5.40 -2.53 0.00
CA GLU A 25 -5.19 -1.67 1.17
C GLU A 25 -3.72 -1.74 1.63
N GLY A 26 -3.18 -0.59 2.09
CA GLY A 26 -1.78 -0.46 2.46
C GLY A 26 -0.79 -0.31 1.29
N TYR A 27 -1.27 -0.18 0.05
CA TYR A 27 -0.48 0.16 -1.13
C TYR A 27 -0.96 1.47 -1.76
N ASP A 28 -0.05 2.22 -2.38
CA ASP A 28 -0.35 3.47 -3.08
C ASP A 28 -0.73 3.25 -4.57
N VAL A 29 -1.06 4.34 -5.25
CA VAL A 29 -1.46 4.34 -6.67
C VAL A 29 -0.37 3.84 -7.62
N ASP A 30 0.90 3.85 -7.20
CA ASP A 30 2.05 3.30 -7.93
C ASP A 30 2.35 1.83 -7.57
N GLY A 31 1.63 1.26 -6.60
CA GLY A 31 1.74 -0.14 -6.20
C GLY A 31 2.91 -0.42 -5.25
N ASN A 32 3.40 0.61 -4.55
CA ASN A 32 4.36 0.50 -3.46
C ASN A 32 3.63 0.36 -2.13
N LYS A 33 4.23 -0.39 -1.19
CA LYS A 33 3.68 -0.51 0.16
C LYS A 33 3.85 0.81 0.90
N ILE A 34 2.77 1.36 1.43
CA ILE A 34 2.80 2.58 2.24
C ILE A 34 3.54 2.25 3.53
N GLY A 35 4.56 3.05 3.85
CA GLY A 35 5.32 2.93 5.09
C GLY A 35 4.53 3.51 6.25
N ILE A 36 3.87 2.65 7.02
CA ILE A 36 3.09 3.01 8.21
C ILE A 36 3.95 2.76 9.45
N HIS A 37 3.98 3.70 10.39
CA HIS A 37 4.64 3.49 11.68
C HIS A 37 3.79 2.54 12.53
N SER A 38 4.42 1.58 13.21
CA SER A 38 3.75 0.54 14.04
C SER A 38 2.89 1.08 15.19
N THR A 39 2.88 2.39 15.43
CA THR A 39 1.99 3.03 16.41
C THR A 39 0.60 3.33 15.85
N TRP A 40 0.42 3.16 14.55
CA TRP A 40 -0.83 3.37 13.81
C TRP A 40 -1.46 2.07 13.33
N ASP A 41 -0.77 0.95 13.54
CA ASP A 41 -1.16 -0.41 13.14
C ASP A 41 -1.02 -1.27 14.40
N MET A 42 -2.03 -1.19 15.29
CA MET A 42 -1.99 -1.88 16.58
C MET A 42 -2.38 -3.35 16.48
N ASP A 43 -3.15 -3.73 15.45
CA ASP A 43 -3.55 -5.10 15.20
C ASP A 43 -2.55 -5.88 14.30
N GLU A 44 -1.52 -5.20 13.80
CA GLU A 44 -0.40 -5.73 13.00
C GLU A 44 -0.86 -6.35 11.67
N ASP A 45 -1.96 -5.85 11.11
CA ASP A 45 -2.47 -6.30 9.80
C ASP A 45 -1.74 -5.64 8.62
N GLY A 46 -0.90 -4.63 8.90
CA GLY A 46 -0.12 -3.91 7.91
C GLY A 46 -0.88 -2.76 7.23
N ILE A 47 -2.08 -2.44 7.71
CA ILE A 47 -2.96 -1.32 7.36
C ILE A 47 -3.00 -0.37 8.57
N ASN A 48 -3.34 0.89 8.33
CA ASN A 48 -3.51 1.84 9.43
C ASN A 48 -4.88 1.62 10.07
N ASP A 49 -4.95 1.47 11.39
CA ASP A 49 -6.18 1.15 12.14
C ASP A 49 -7.34 2.11 11.80
N CYS A 50 -7.04 3.37 11.44
CA CYS A 50 -8.06 4.36 11.09
C CYS A 50 -8.72 4.15 9.71
N GLU A 51 -8.16 3.28 8.86
CA GLU A 51 -8.76 2.96 7.55
C GLU A 51 -9.99 2.07 7.75
N ASN A 52 -9.97 1.22 8.78
CA ASN A 52 -11.05 0.30 9.12
C ASN A 52 -12.33 1.00 9.59
N ASP A 53 -12.21 2.19 10.19
CA ASP A 53 -13.35 2.99 10.67
C ASP A 53 -13.59 4.29 9.86
N GLY A 54 -12.77 4.54 8.83
CA GLY A 54 -12.83 5.74 8.00
C GLY A 54 -12.49 7.03 8.73
N SER A 55 -11.74 6.95 9.84
CA SER A 55 -11.34 8.12 10.65
C SER A 55 -10.01 8.75 10.23
N CYS A 56 -9.32 8.20 9.22
CA CYS A 56 -8.02 8.70 8.80
C CYS A 56 -8.06 10.16 8.31
N ASP A 57 -7.16 10.98 8.85
CA ASP A 57 -6.83 12.30 8.33
C ASP A 57 -5.62 12.20 7.39
N HIS A 58 -5.86 12.36 6.08
CA HIS A 58 -4.81 12.26 5.05
C HIS A 58 -3.85 13.47 5.03
N THR A 59 -3.95 14.40 5.99
CA THR A 59 -2.95 15.46 6.21
C THR A 59 -1.84 15.05 7.17
N ILE A 60 -2.02 13.93 7.88
CA ILE A 60 -1.04 13.39 8.83
C ILE A 60 -0.05 12.47 8.09
N ASP A 61 1.24 12.61 8.45
CA ASP A 61 2.29 11.71 7.98
C ASP A 61 2.38 10.45 8.86
N TYR A 62 1.66 9.40 8.44
CA TYR A 62 1.60 8.11 9.14
C TYR A 62 2.92 7.32 9.14
N SER A 63 3.94 7.77 8.41
CA SER A 63 5.29 7.18 8.50
C SER A 63 6.01 7.50 9.80
N LYS A 64 5.50 8.49 10.56
CA LYS A 64 6.04 8.93 11.86
C LYS A 64 5.23 8.37 13.02
N PRO A 65 5.79 8.27 14.24
CA PRO A 65 5.05 7.82 15.41
C PRO A 65 3.86 8.71 15.75
N ARG A 66 2.74 8.10 16.16
CA ARG A 66 1.49 8.77 16.55
C ARG A 66 1.65 9.73 17.70
N TYR A 67 2.40 9.30 18.71
CA TYR A 67 2.79 10.15 19.82
C TYR A 67 4.27 10.43 19.64
N GLY A 68 4.60 11.69 19.36
CA GLY A 68 5.99 12.14 19.45
C GLY A 68 6.48 11.81 20.84
N ILE A 69 7.48 10.93 20.95
CA ILE A 69 8.07 10.54 22.22
C ILE A 69 8.50 11.84 22.91
N LEU A 70 7.71 12.28 23.89
CA LEU A 70 8.20 13.20 24.90
C LEU A 70 9.29 12.41 25.63
N LYS A 71 10.54 12.64 25.22
CA LYS A 71 11.72 12.22 25.96
C LYS A 71 11.72 12.86 27.34
#